data_AF-A0A1V4QL15-F1
#
_entry.id   AF-A0A1V4QL15-F1
#
_cell.length_a   1.000
_cell.length_b   1.000
_cell.length_c   1.000
_cell.angle_alpha   90.00
_cell.angle_beta   90.00
_cell.angle_gamma   90.00
#
_symmetry.space_group_name_H-M   'P 1'
#
loop_
_entity.id
_entity.type
_entity.pdbx_description
1 polymer ?
#
loop_
_entity_poly.entity_id
_entity_poly.type
_entity_poly.pdbx_seq_one_letter_code
_entity_poly.pdbx_strand_id
1 'polypeptide(L)'
;MSKDFPYDLVTLRDFESGWGWDAQLRGLIRQKYRRDLEGLSHLDPQLLARSLRAEVLPEQPYASVKWFIRLCPFRPLELYFQYDWDEEFGTDLRIFYARKSLTVPTEDAFVFGWDFLGLLARYGRGTYVPETDGPGSGWVPFEAVEARAGGALKDWALGPRLEVLPLISAAVAQVAMLRLDCGTWVETAGGWLATWPVLQDLSLHLRVAPPEIQVAYDDRGGSKYMPEFLLSMAWLYINALIRQARQVDADLPRLSRYF
;
A
#
# COMPACT_ATOMS: atom_id res chain seq x y z
N MET A 1 23.56 -6.07 17.89
CA MET A 1 22.14 -6.46 17.76
C MET A 1 21.77 -7.23 19.02
N SER A 2 20.71 -6.83 19.70
CA SER A 2 20.12 -7.65 20.78
C SER A 2 19.89 -9.06 20.23
N LYS A 3 20.22 -10.10 21.01
CA LYS A 3 20.05 -11.51 20.59
C LYS A 3 18.59 -11.92 20.39
N ASP A 4 17.64 -11.02 20.68
CA ASP A 4 16.20 -11.32 20.74
C ASP A 4 15.34 -10.53 19.74
N PHE A 5 15.91 -9.89 18.70
CA PHE A 5 15.08 -9.22 17.68
C PHE A 5 14.37 -10.28 16.81
N PRO A 6 13.02 -10.40 16.87
CA PRO A 6 12.34 -11.60 16.40
C PRO A 6 12.03 -11.58 14.89
N TYR A 7 12.39 -10.51 14.18
CA TYR A 7 12.00 -10.29 12.80
C TYR A 7 13.13 -10.57 11.82
N ASP A 8 12.86 -11.42 10.83
CA ASP A 8 13.73 -11.65 9.67
C ASP A 8 13.44 -10.61 8.57
N LEU A 9 14.18 -9.51 8.63
CA LEU A 9 13.97 -8.33 7.82
C LEU A 9 15.02 -8.21 6.71
N VAL A 10 14.55 -7.77 5.55
CA VAL A 10 15.34 -7.50 4.34
C VAL A 10 15.08 -6.08 3.85
N THR A 11 15.90 -5.57 2.93
CA THR A 11 15.57 -4.32 2.20
C THR A 11 15.28 -4.62 0.73
N LEU A 12 14.95 -3.61 -0.05
CA LEU A 12 14.78 -3.79 -1.50
C LEU A 12 16.03 -4.37 -2.19
N ARG A 13 17.23 -4.27 -1.60
CA ARG A 13 18.45 -4.89 -2.17
C ARG A 13 18.36 -6.40 -2.31
N ASP A 14 17.55 -7.03 -1.46
CA ASP A 14 17.37 -8.47 -1.43
C ASP A 14 16.31 -8.95 -2.45
N PHE A 15 15.49 -8.03 -2.99
CA PHE A 15 14.56 -8.31 -4.08
C PHE A 15 15.29 -8.42 -5.42
N GLU A 16 14.71 -9.16 -6.36
CA GLU A 16 15.24 -9.30 -7.70
C GLU A 16 15.40 -7.94 -8.37
N SER A 17 16.62 -7.59 -8.78
CA SER A 17 16.96 -6.28 -9.37
C SER A 17 16.60 -5.07 -8.49
N GLY A 18 16.51 -5.24 -7.16
CA GLY A 18 16.02 -4.19 -6.26
C GLY A 18 17.03 -3.15 -5.77
N TRP A 19 18.31 -3.26 -6.16
CA TRP A 19 19.37 -2.33 -5.76
C TRP A 19 19.12 -0.87 -6.15
N GLY A 20 18.64 -0.63 -7.37
CA GLY A 20 18.32 0.72 -7.86
C GLY A 20 17.15 1.35 -7.09
N TRP A 21 16.11 0.54 -6.84
CA TRP A 21 14.93 0.92 -6.08
C TRP A 21 15.25 1.23 -4.60
N ASP A 22 16.11 0.45 -3.96
CA ASP A 22 16.62 0.72 -2.60
C ASP A 22 17.35 2.07 -2.53
N ALA A 23 18.24 2.34 -3.50
CA ALA A 23 18.97 3.60 -3.57
C ALA A 23 18.02 4.79 -3.76
N GLN A 24 16.98 4.63 -4.59
CA GLN A 24 15.97 5.66 -4.81
C GLN A 24 15.16 5.95 -3.54
N LEU A 25 14.67 4.94 -2.81
CA LEU A 25 13.96 5.16 -1.54
C LEU A 25 14.85 5.87 -0.51
N ARG A 26 16.10 5.44 -0.36
CA ARG A 26 17.05 6.10 0.56
C ARG A 26 17.32 7.55 0.15
N GLY A 27 17.43 7.81 -1.16
CA GLY A 27 17.56 9.17 -1.68
C GLY A 27 16.35 10.04 -1.34
N LEU A 28 15.14 9.52 -1.53
CA LEU A 28 13.89 10.21 -1.18
C LEU A 28 13.83 10.55 0.32
N ILE A 29 14.19 9.61 1.20
CA ILE A 29 14.23 9.82 2.65
C ILE A 29 15.24 10.91 3.02
N ARG A 30 16.47 10.82 2.53
CA ARG A 30 17.58 11.68 2.95
C ARG A 30 17.56 13.08 2.34
N GLN A 31 16.95 13.23 1.16
CA GLN A 31 17.00 14.47 0.38
C GLN A 31 15.63 15.12 0.26
N LYS A 32 14.65 14.42 -0.30
CA LYS A 32 13.34 14.99 -0.63
C LYS A 32 12.46 15.20 0.61
N TYR A 33 12.36 14.17 1.45
CA TYR A 33 11.40 14.13 2.55
C TYR A 33 12.01 14.40 3.93
N ARG A 34 13.32 14.63 4.03
CA ARG A 34 14.03 14.74 5.32
C ARG A 34 13.33 15.70 6.30
N ARG A 35 13.08 16.95 5.88
CA ARG A 35 12.43 17.95 6.74
C ARG A 35 10.98 17.60 7.07
N ASP A 36 10.24 17.09 6.08
CA ASP A 36 8.86 16.68 6.27
C ASP A 36 8.75 15.53 7.29
N LEU A 37 9.72 14.60 7.29
CA LEU A 37 9.79 13.48 8.23
C LEU A 37 10.21 13.88 9.65
N GLU A 38 10.86 15.02 9.87
CA GLU A 38 11.20 15.50 11.22
C GLU A 38 9.94 15.75 12.06
N GLY A 39 8.85 16.20 11.42
CA GLY A 39 7.57 16.43 12.11
C GLY A 39 6.90 15.15 12.64
N LEU A 40 7.32 13.96 12.19
CA LEU A 40 6.85 12.70 12.76
C LEU A 40 7.27 12.53 14.23
N SER A 41 8.33 13.21 14.68
CA SER A 41 8.80 13.17 16.07
C SER A 41 7.79 13.73 17.08
N HIS A 42 6.81 14.52 16.61
CA HIS A 42 5.77 15.13 17.44
C HIS A 42 4.44 14.38 17.41
N LEU A 43 4.31 13.36 16.56
CA LEU A 43 3.09 12.58 16.44
C LEU A 43 3.10 11.41 17.42
N ASP A 44 1.92 11.08 17.96
CA ASP A 44 1.74 9.84 18.72
C ASP A 44 1.92 8.64 17.77
N PRO A 45 2.90 7.75 18.00
CA PRO A 45 3.13 6.59 17.14
C PRO A 45 1.93 5.64 17.11
N GLN A 46 1.13 5.56 18.18
CA GLN A 46 -0.07 4.72 18.22
C GLN A 46 -1.18 5.29 17.32
N LEU A 47 -1.34 6.61 17.31
CA LEU A 47 -2.26 7.28 16.40
C LEU A 47 -1.80 7.09 14.95
N LEU A 48 -0.52 7.32 14.66
CA LEU A 48 0.06 7.12 13.33
C LEU A 48 -0.14 5.69 12.84
N ALA A 49 0.17 4.68 13.66
CA ALA A 49 -0.01 3.28 13.31
C ALA A 49 -1.49 2.97 13.02
N ARG A 50 -2.42 3.43 13.87
CA ARG A 50 -3.86 3.24 13.63
C ARG A 50 -4.30 3.84 12.31
N SER A 51 -3.90 5.07 11.99
CA SER A 51 -4.25 5.72 10.71
C SER A 51 -3.77 4.92 9.50
N LEU A 52 -2.62 4.26 9.61
CA LEU A 52 -2.06 3.40 8.58
C LEU A 52 -2.64 1.96 8.60
N ARG A 53 -3.52 1.62 9.54
CA ARG A 53 -3.91 0.22 9.87
C ARG A 53 -2.70 -0.69 10.12
N ALA A 54 -1.70 -0.11 10.76
CA ALA A 54 -0.44 -0.74 11.11
C ALA A 54 -0.37 -1.02 12.62
N GLU A 55 0.70 -1.67 13.05
CA GLU A 55 0.97 -2.01 14.44
C GLU A 55 2.29 -1.35 14.89
N VAL A 56 2.29 -0.70 16.05
CA VAL A 56 3.54 -0.31 16.71
C VAL A 56 4.13 -1.54 17.37
N LEU A 57 5.35 -1.89 17.00
CA LEU A 57 6.08 -3.02 17.54
C LEU A 57 6.77 -2.62 18.86
N PRO A 58 6.66 -3.44 19.92
CA PRO A 58 7.33 -3.16 21.19
C PRO A 58 8.84 -3.39 21.11
N GLU A 59 9.31 -4.29 20.26
CA GLU A 59 10.73 -4.58 20.08
C GLU A 59 11.40 -3.50 19.23
N GLN A 60 12.44 -2.88 19.79
CA GLN A 60 13.25 -1.90 19.08
C GLN A 60 14.66 -2.47 18.84
N PRO A 61 15.21 -2.32 17.62
CA PRO A 61 16.55 -2.82 17.32
C PRO A 61 17.65 -2.02 18.03
N TYR A 62 17.38 -0.77 18.41
CA TYR A 62 18.27 0.14 19.13
C TYR A 62 17.48 1.04 20.07
N ALA A 63 18.10 1.50 21.16
CA ALA A 63 17.46 2.36 22.16
C ALA A 63 17.14 3.79 21.63
N SER A 64 17.76 4.21 20.52
CA SER A 64 17.49 5.51 19.91
C SER A 64 16.19 5.53 19.10
N VAL A 65 15.73 4.36 18.64
CA VAL A 65 14.53 4.24 17.81
C VAL A 65 13.31 4.77 18.56
N LYS A 66 12.67 5.79 18.00
CA LYS A 66 11.47 6.39 18.60
C LYS A 66 10.28 5.46 18.47
N TRP A 67 10.12 4.86 17.29
CA TRP A 67 9.07 3.89 17.04
C TRP A 67 9.44 2.96 15.90
N PHE A 68 8.81 1.79 15.90
CA PHE A 68 8.93 0.80 14.87
C PHE A 68 7.53 0.31 14.49
N ILE A 69 7.10 0.52 13.25
CA ILE A 69 5.73 0.27 12.81
C ILE A 69 5.72 -0.81 11.73
N ARG A 70 4.89 -1.86 11.91
CA ARG A 70 4.64 -2.90 10.91
C ARG A 70 3.33 -2.63 10.18
N LEU A 71 3.40 -2.56 8.86
CA LEU A 71 2.26 -2.45 7.95
C LEU A 71 2.14 -3.73 7.12
N CYS A 72 0.93 -4.27 7.00
CA CYS A 72 0.65 -5.47 6.20
C CYS A 72 -0.47 -5.19 5.19
N PRO A 73 -0.16 -4.65 3.99
CA PRO A 73 -1.18 -4.35 2.98
C PRO A 73 -1.94 -5.60 2.51
N PHE A 74 -1.23 -6.71 2.30
CA PHE A 74 -1.77 -8.03 1.97
C PHE A 74 -0.71 -9.09 2.20
N ARG A 75 -1.07 -10.36 2.38
CA ARG A 75 -0.11 -11.46 2.41
C ARG A 75 0.44 -11.76 1.00
N PRO A 76 1.77 -11.94 0.84
CA PRO A 76 2.79 -11.99 1.88
C PRO A 76 3.52 -10.66 2.14
N LEU A 77 3.08 -9.54 1.56
CA LEU A 77 3.73 -8.24 1.69
C LEU A 77 3.58 -7.65 3.11
N GLU A 78 4.71 -7.54 3.80
CA GLU A 78 4.84 -6.78 5.04
C GLU A 78 5.98 -5.77 4.93
N LEU A 79 5.70 -4.53 5.35
CA LEU A 79 6.64 -3.42 5.43
C LEU A 79 6.86 -3.03 6.88
N TYR A 80 8.06 -2.59 7.20
CA TYR A 80 8.47 -2.18 8.54
C TYR A 80 9.14 -0.82 8.44
N PHE A 81 8.60 0.16 9.15
CA PHE A 81 9.10 1.53 9.21
C PHE A 81 9.78 1.76 10.56
N GLN A 82 11.09 1.89 10.55
CA GLN A 82 11.88 2.24 11.73
C GLN A 82 12.23 3.72 11.68
N TYR A 83 11.81 4.47 12.69
CA TYR A 83 12.05 5.90 12.76
C TYR A 83 12.89 6.26 13.98
N ASP A 84 13.91 7.07 13.72
CA ASP A 84 14.75 7.71 14.70
C ASP A 84 14.76 9.22 14.45
N TRP A 85 14.96 9.98 15.53
CA TRP A 85 15.14 11.42 15.49
C TRP A 85 16.07 11.85 16.62
N ASP A 86 17.09 12.58 16.22
CA ASP A 86 18.09 13.19 17.09
C ASP A 86 18.27 14.68 16.73
N GLU A 87 18.57 15.51 17.73
CA GLU A 87 18.70 16.96 17.54
C GLU A 87 19.92 17.34 16.70
N GLU A 88 21.01 16.58 16.80
CA GLU A 88 22.27 16.81 16.06
C GLU A 88 22.21 16.22 14.64
N PHE A 89 21.65 15.02 14.50
CA PHE A 89 21.66 14.28 13.22
C PHE A 89 20.35 14.35 12.43
N GLY A 90 19.27 14.88 13.02
CA GLY A 90 17.94 14.96 12.43
C GLY A 90 17.25 13.60 12.35
N THR A 91 16.34 13.46 11.38
CA THR A 91 15.56 12.22 11.19
C THR A 91 16.31 11.13 10.41
N ASP A 92 16.15 9.87 10.84
CA ASP A 92 16.49 8.67 10.08
C ASP A 92 15.27 7.74 10.02
N LEU A 93 14.67 7.63 8.84
CA LEU A 93 13.62 6.65 8.56
C LEU A 93 14.21 5.51 7.73
N ARG A 94 13.92 4.27 8.12
CA ARG A 94 14.32 3.08 7.36
C ARG A 94 13.10 2.23 7.04
N ILE A 95 13.08 1.70 5.82
CA ILE A 95 12.02 0.82 5.33
C ILE A 95 12.64 -0.56 5.15
N PHE A 96 12.07 -1.53 5.84
CA PHE A 96 12.39 -2.95 5.69
C PHE A 96 11.15 -3.72 5.25
N TYR A 97 11.37 -4.96 4.83
CA TYR A 97 10.33 -5.89 4.44
C TYR A 97 10.55 -7.21 5.18
N ALA A 98 9.49 -7.94 5.48
CA ALA A 98 9.66 -9.33 5.91
C ALA A 98 10.30 -10.16 4.79
N ARG A 99 11.17 -11.12 5.10
CA ARG A 99 11.78 -11.99 4.08
C ARG A 99 10.75 -12.70 3.18
N LYS A 100 9.59 -13.07 3.71
CA LYS A 100 8.50 -13.67 2.91
C LYS A 100 7.94 -12.73 1.84
N SER A 101 8.13 -11.41 1.97
CA SER A 101 7.73 -10.43 0.96
C SER A 101 8.54 -10.55 -0.34
N LEU A 102 9.67 -11.27 -0.36
CA LEU A 102 10.49 -11.46 -1.56
C LEU A 102 9.76 -12.16 -2.72
N THR A 103 8.62 -12.80 -2.47
CA THR A 103 7.78 -13.38 -3.52
C THR A 103 6.89 -12.33 -4.22
N VAL A 104 6.86 -11.10 -3.70
CA VAL A 104 6.14 -9.97 -4.30
C VAL A 104 7.06 -9.33 -5.34
N PRO A 105 6.55 -8.94 -6.52
CA PRO A 105 7.32 -8.18 -7.50
C PRO A 105 8.06 -7.00 -6.88
N THR A 106 9.32 -6.82 -7.26
CA THR A 106 10.17 -5.73 -6.78
C THR A 106 9.54 -4.36 -7.01
N GLU A 107 8.89 -4.16 -8.17
CA GLU A 107 8.19 -2.92 -8.50
C GLU A 107 7.03 -2.64 -7.55
N ASP A 108 6.15 -3.63 -7.31
CA ASP A 108 5.05 -3.51 -6.34
C ASP A 108 5.60 -3.15 -4.94
N ALA A 109 6.64 -3.86 -4.47
CA ALA A 109 7.24 -3.63 -3.15
C ALA A 109 7.87 -2.23 -3.04
N PHE A 110 8.51 -1.75 -4.11
CA PHE A 110 9.04 -0.40 -4.21
C PHE A 110 7.93 0.65 -4.18
N VAL A 111 6.89 0.50 -5.00
CA VAL A 111 5.79 1.48 -5.09
C VAL A 111 5.04 1.57 -3.76
N PHE A 112 4.78 0.43 -3.09
CA PHE A 112 4.26 0.45 -1.71
C PHE A 112 5.18 1.22 -0.75
N GLY A 113 6.49 0.94 -0.77
CA GLY A 113 7.45 1.65 0.08
C GLY A 113 7.48 3.14 -0.20
N TRP A 114 7.39 3.53 -1.47
CA TRP A 114 7.41 4.92 -1.91
C TRP A 114 6.12 5.67 -1.53
N ASP A 115 4.95 5.09 -1.77
CA ASP A 115 3.66 5.72 -1.46
C ASP A 115 3.49 5.95 0.04
N PHE A 116 3.79 4.93 0.85
CA PHE A 116 3.71 5.06 2.30
C PHE A 116 4.78 6.01 2.86
N LEU A 117 5.99 6.05 2.28
CA LEU A 117 6.98 7.09 2.60
C LEU A 117 6.43 8.49 2.31
N GLY A 118 5.83 8.68 1.13
CA GLY A 118 5.23 9.95 0.73
C GLY A 118 4.04 10.35 1.61
N LEU A 119 3.28 9.39 2.12
CA LEU A 119 2.20 9.60 3.07
C LEU A 119 2.73 9.99 4.45
N LEU A 120 3.72 9.26 4.97
CA LEU A 120 4.40 9.57 6.23
C LEU A 120 4.99 10.98 6.21
N ALA A 121 5.68 11.37 5.14
CA ALA A 121 6.20 12.73 4.99
C ALA A 121 5.07 13.78 5.07
N ARG A 122 3.90 13.53 4.49
CA ARG A 122 2.76 14.46 4.55
C ARG A 122 2.10 14.53 5.91
N TYR A 123 2.09 13.44 6.68
CA TYR A 123 1.70 13.49 8.10
C TYR A 123 2.70 14.32 8.90
N GLY A 124 4.01 14.10 8.73
CA GLY A 124 5.04 14.88 9.44
C GLY A 124 5.02 16.37 9.07
N ARG A 125 4.72 16.69 7.81
CA ARG A 125 4.50 18.08 7.35
C ARG A 125 3.19 18.70 7.85
N GLY A 126 2.27 17.91 8.39
CA GLY A 126 0.93 18.36 8.78
C GLY A 126 0.00 18.66 7.59
N THR A 127 0.31 18.15 6.39
CA THR A 127 -0.59 18.25 5.22
C THR A 127 -1.84 17.38 5.42
N TYR A 128 -1.66 16.24 6.07
CA TYR A 128 -2.75 15.38 6.51
C TYR A 128 -2.71 15.24 8.03
N VAL A 129 -3.88 15.11 8.63
CA VAL A 129 -4.01 14.78 10.05
C VAL A 129 -4.23 13.27 10.17
N PRO A 130 -3.41 12.56 10.98
CA PRO A 130 -3.71 11.17 11.35
C PRO A 130 -5.06 11.09 12.05
N GLU A 131 -5.98 10.31 11.49
CA GLU A 131 -7.33 10.11 12.03
C GLU A 131 -7.55 8.64 12.37
N THR A 132 -8.47 8.39 13.30
CA THR A 132 -8.89 7.05 13.70
C THR A 132 -10.31 6.70 13.25
N ASP A 133 -11.02 7.68 12.69
CA ASP A 133 -12.35 7.47 12.17
C ASP A 133 -12.30 6.50 10.99
N GLY A 134 -13.36 5.69 10.87
CA GLY A 134 -13.48 4.74 9.78
C GLY A 134 -13.74 5.41 8.42
N PRO A 135 -13.81 4.61 7.34
CA PRO A 135 -14.19 5.06 6.01
C PRO A 135 -15.54 5.79 6.03
N GLY A 136 -15.71 6.73 5.10
CA GLY A 136 -16.98 7.40 4.93
C GLY A 136 -18.06 6.48 4.32
N SER A 137 -19.30 6.96 4.30
CA SER A 137 -20.45 6.21 3.74
C SER A 137 -20.71 6.50 2.26
N GLY A 138 -20.10 7.57 1.74
CA GLY A 138 -20.18 7.94 0.33
C GLY A 138 -19.10 7.29 -0.52
N TRP A 139 -19.19 7.48 -1.82
CA TRP A 139 -18.30 6.88 -2.80
C TRP A 139 -17.73 7.93 -3.73
N VAL A 140 -16.42 7.87 -3.97
CA VAL A 140 -15.71 8.70 -4.94
C VAL A 140 -15.25 7.77 -6.07
N PRO A 141 -15.87 7.86 -7.27
CA PRO A 141 -15.46 7.07 -8.43
C PRO A 141 -14.02 7.34 -8.84
N PHE A 142 -13.36 6.32 -9.38
CA PHE A 142 -11.99 6.43 -9.87
C PHE A 142 -11.81 7.55 -10.89
N GLU A 143 -12.79 7.76 -11.79
CA GLU A 143 -12.80 8.84 -12.77
C GLU A 143 -12.74 10.24 -12.12
N ALA A 144 -13.39 10.41 -10.97
CA ALA A 144 -13.36 11.67 -10.23
C ALA A 144 -11.97 11.91 -9.59
N VAL A 145 -11.31 10.83 -9.15
CA VAL A 145 -9.92 10.89 -8.67
C VAL A 145 -8.96 11.21 -9.81
N GLU A 146 -9.12 10.55 -10.96
CA GLU A 146 -8.29 10.80 -12.14
C GLU A 146 -8.43 12.23 -12.66
N ALA A 147 -9.66 12.77 -12.70
CA ALA A 147 -9.90 14.16 -13.09
C ALA A 147 -9.15 15.15 -12.20
N ARG A 148 -9.01 14.87 -10.90
CA ARG A 148 -8.20 15.68 -9.97
C ARG A 148 -6.69 15.61 -10.26
N ALA A 149 -6.21 14.55 -10.91
CA ALA A 149 -4.82 14.39 -11.34
C ALA A 149 -4.51 15.05 -12.69
N GLY A 150 -5.49 15.68 -13.34
CA GLY A 150 -5.33 16.29 -14.67
C GLY A 150 -5.69 15.37 -15.85
N GLY A 151 -6.20 14.16 -15.60
CA GLY A 151 -6.54 13.17 -16.63
C GLY A 151 -5.34 12.41 -17.21
N ALA A 152 -5.60 11.27 -17.85
CA ALA A 152 -4.63 10.41 -18.54
C ALA A 152 -3.76 9.49 -17.67
N LEU A 153 -4.21 9.14 -16.46
CA LEU A 153 -3.56 8.15 -15.60
C LEU A 153 -4.35 6.84 -15.48
N LYS A 154 -5.58 6.78 -16.00
CA LYS A 154 -6.41 5.58 -16.01
C LYS A 154 -5.79 4.45 -16.81
N ASP A 155 -5.21 4.72 -17.96
CA ASP A 155 -4.57 3.69 -18.78
C ASP A 155 -3.37 3.07 -18.07
N TRP A 156 -2.61 3.88 -17.33
CA TRP A 156 -1.50 3.38 -16.52
C TRP A 156 -1.99 2.56 -15.32
N ALA A 157 -2.94 3.09 -14.55
CA ALA A 157 -3.42 2.48 -13.32
C ALA A 157 -4.28 1.23 -13.58
N LEU A 158 -5.19 1.28 -14.55
CA LEU A 158 -6.20 0.26 -14.81
C LEU A 158 -6.09 -0.44 -16.17
N GLY A 159 -5.52 0.20 -17.20
CA GLY A 159 -5.58 -0.23 -18.62
C GLY A 159 -5.61 -1.75 -18.86
N PRO A 160 -4.47 -2.46 -18.83
CA PRO A 160 -4.44 -3.92 -19.07
C PRO A 160 -5.26 -4.73 -18.05
N ARG A 161 -5.51 -4.21 -16.85
CA ARG A 161 -6.25 -4.91 -15.80
C ARG A 161 -7.72 -5.00 -16.15
N LEU A 162 -8.28 -3.99 -16.83
CA LEU A 162 -9.68 -3.98 -17.25
C LEU A 162 -9.99 -5.08 -18.27
N GLU A 163 -8.99 -5.59 -18.99
CA GLU A 163 -9.14 -6.73 -19.90
C GLU A 163 -9.15 -8.07 -19.16
N VAL A 164 -8.41 -8.17 -18.04
CA VAL A 164 -8.27 -9.42 -17.27
C VAL A 164 -9.38 -9.60 -16.25
N LEU A 165 -9.81 -8.52 -15.59
CA LEU A 165 -10.81 -8.54 -14.52
C LEU A 165 -12.12 -9.25 -14.91
N PRO A 166 -12.72 -9.05 -16.10
CA PRO A 166 -13.93 -9.76 -16.52
C PRO A 166 -13.76 -11.28 -16.63
N LEU A 167 -12.52 -11.77 -16.81
CA LEU A 167 -12.22 -13.19 -16.95
C LEU A 167 -12.16 -13.89 -15.58
N ILE A 168 -12.07 -13.14 -14.50
CA ILE A 168 -12.00 -13.68 -13.14
C ILE A 168 -13.42 -13.99 -12.66
N SER A 169 -13.74 -15.28 -12.56
CA SER A 169 -15.01 -15.73 -11.99
C SER A 169 -15.15 -15.34 -10.51
N ALA A 170 -16.39 -15.29 -10.01
CA ALA A 170 -16.69 -15.02 -8.60
C ALA A 170 -15.94 -15.98 -7.65
N ALA A 171 -15.91 -17.28 -7.97
CA ALA A 171 -15.19 -18.29 -7.18
C ALA A 171 -13.68 -18.06 -7.17
N VAL A 172 -13.08 -17.71 -8.32
CA VAL A 172 -11.64 -17.40 -8.39
C VAL A 172 -11.32 -16.13 -7.60
N ALA A 173 -12.15 -15.08 -7.71
CA ALA A 173 -12.00 -13.84 -6.94
C ALA A 173 -12.07 -14.10 -5.44
N GLN A 174 -13.02 -14.93 -4.98
CA GLN A 174 -13.14 -15.31 -3.58
C GLN A 174 -11.86 -15.96 -3.05
N VAL A 175 -11.35 -16.98 -3.74
CA VAL A 175 -10.13 -17.68 -3.32
C VAL A 175 -8.91 -16.74 -3.38
N ALA A 176 -8.82 -15.90 -4.40
CA ALA A 176 -7.74 -14.92 -4.52
C ALA A 176 -7.73 -13.92 -3.34
N MET A 177 -8.90 -13.42 -2.95
CA MET A 177 -9.07 -12.54 -1.79
C MET A 177 -8.71 -13.23 -0.47
N LEU A 178 -9.12 -14.49 -0.29
CA LEU A 178 -8.73 -15.28 0.88
C LEU A 178 -7.21 -15.48 0.97
N ARG A 179 -6.52 -15.65 -0.17
CA ARG A 179 -5.05 -15.79 -0.24
C ARG A 179 -4.32 -14.48 0.06
N LEU A 180 -4.88 -13.34 -0.33
CA LEU A 180 -4.37 -12.03 0.05
C LEU A 180 -4.52 -11.77 1.56
N ASP A 181 -5.47 -12.43 2.22
CA ASP A 181 -5.76 -12.27 3.65
C ASP A 181 -5.89 -10.79 4.05
N CYS A 182 -6.52 -10.00 3.18
CA CYS A 182 -6.85 -8.61 3.44
C CYS A 182 -8.14 -8.23 2.69
N GLY A 183 -8.96 -7.42 3.36
CA GLY A 183 -10.22 -6.96 2.79
C GLY A 183 -11.35 -8.00 2.83
N THR A 184 -12.42 -7.71 2.10
CA THR A 184 -13.63 -8.50 2.04
C THR A 184 -14.06 -8.72 0.60
N TRP A 185 -14.81 -9.80 0.39
CA TRP A 185 -15.37 -10.16 -0.90
C TRP A 185 -16.84 -10.52 -0.75
N VAL A 186 -17.64 -10.15 -1.74
CA VAL A 186 -19.06 -10.48 -1.81
C VAL A 186 -19.44 -10.81 -3.26
N GLU A 187 -20.13 -11.92 -3.47
CA GLU A 187 -20.78 -12.22 -4.74
C GLU A 187 -21.99 -11.31 -4.94
N THR A 188 -22.16 -10.78 -6.15
CA THR A 188 -23.25 -9.87 -6.49
C THR A 188 -24.03 -10.42 -7.67
N ALA A 189 -25.23 -9.88 -7.92
CA ALA A 189 -26.00 -10.25 -9.11
C ALA A 189 -25.20 -9.90 -10.38
N GLY A 190 -24.70 -10.94 -11.07
CA GLY A 190 -23.94 -10.80 -12.31
C GLY A 190 -22.44 -10.52 -12.13
N GLY A 191 -21.87 -10.67 -10.93
CA GLY A 191 -20.48 -10.31 -10.70
C GLY A 191 -20.00 -10.48 -9.27
N TRP A 192 -19.00 -9.71 -8.88
CA TRP A 192 -18.44 -9.69 -7.53
C TRP A 192 -17.91 -8.32 -7.13
N LEU A 193 -17.79 -8.10 -5.82
CA LEU A 193 -17.24 -6.91 -5.20
C LEU A 193 -16.09 -7.30 -4.27
N ALA A 194 -14.93 -6.72 -4.48
CA ALA A 194 -13.82 -6.74 -3.54
C ALA A 194 -13.68 -5.38 -2.86
N THR A 195 -13.35 -5.37 -1.57
CA THR A 195 -13.09 -4.16 -0.79
C THR A 195 -11.83 -4.32 0.03
N TRP A 196 -10.88 -3.42 -0.12
CA TRP A 196 -9.63 -3.40 0.66
C TRP A 196 -9.58 -2.17 1.55
N PRO A 197 -9.38 -2.33 2.86
CA PRO A 197 -9.17 -1.20 3.74
C PRO A 197 -7.70 -0.76 3.67
N VAL A 198 -7.43 0.22 2.81
CA VAL A 198 -6.08 0.71 2.51
C VAL A 198 -5.49 1.49 3.68
N LEU A 199 -6.29 2.38 4.28
CA LEU A 199 -5.97 3.13 5.50
C LEU A 199 -7.18 3.06 6.44
N GLN A 200 -7.05 3.66 7.64
CA GLN A 200 -8.14 3.65 8.61
C GLN A 200 -9.39 4.36 8.09
N ASP A 201 -9.19 5.45 7.37
CA ASP A 201 -10.21 6.31 6.77
C ASP A 201 -10.30 6.13 5.24
N LEU A 202 -9.69 5.08 4.67
CA LEU A 202 -9.66 4.84 3.22
C LEU A 202 -9.88 3.36 2.89
N SER A 203 -10.93 3.07 2.14
CA SER A 203 -11.20 1.79 1.49
C SER A 203 -11.20 1.94 -0.03
N LEU A 204 -10.59 0.97 -0.70
CA LEU A 204 -10.65 0.79 -2.14
C LEU A 204 -11.69 -0.28 -2.45
N HIS A 205 -12.52 -0.01 -3.45
CA HIS A 205 -13.56 -0.92 -3.88
C HIS A 205 -13.43 -1.22 -5.37
N LEU A 206 -13.59 -2.50 -5.70
CA LEU A 206 -13.60 -3.00 -7.07
C LEU A 206 -14.84 -3.85 -7.28
N ARG A 207 -15.77 -3.36 -8.11
CA ARG A 207 -16.91 -4.13 -8.59
C ARG A 207 -16.66 -4.59 -10.02
N VAL A 208 -16.82 -5.88 -10.25
CA VAL A 208 -16.75 -6.48 -11.59
C VAL A 208 -18.08 -7.16 -11.86
N ALA A 209 -18.89 -6.57 -12.74
CA ALA A 209 -20.17 -7.11 -13.19
C ALA A 209 -20.29 -6.86 -14.71
N PRO A 210 -19.69 -7.73 -15.56
CA PRO A 210 -19.55 -7.45 -16.99
C PRO A 210 -20.87 -7.05 -17.67
N PRO A 211 -20.85 -6.02 -18.54
CA PRO A 211 -19.68 -5.31 -19.06
C PRO A 211 -19.13 -4.21 -18.15
N GLU A 212 -19.70 -4.02 -16.96
CA GLU A 212 -19.38 -2.93 -16.06
C GLU A 212 -18.26 -3.29 -15.08
N ILE A 213 -17.21 -2.47 -15.04
CA ILE A 213 -16.19 -2.49 -13.99
C ILE A 213 -16.20 -1.12 -13.33
N GLN A 214 -16.32 -1.11 -12.00
CA GLN A 214 -16.26 0.12 -11.22
C GLN A 214 -15.13 0.03 -10.21
N VAL A 215 -14.30 1.07 -10.18
CA VAL A 215 -13.31 1.29 -9.13
C VAL A 215 -13.71 2.55 -8.38
N ALA A 216 -13.72 2.50 -7.05
CA ALA A 216 -14.10 3.63 -6.21
C ALA A 216 -13.38 3.60 -4.88
N TYR A 217 -13.37 4.75 -4.21
CA TYR A 217 -12.94 4.89 -2.83
C TYR A 217 -14.11 5.34 -1.97
N ASP A 218 -14.05 5.13 -0.67
CA ASP A 218 -14.94 5.87 0.22
C ASP A 218 -14.65 7.39 0.13
N ASP A 219 -15.66 8.20 0.43
CA ASP A 219 -15.59 9.65 0.23
C ASP A 219 -14.64 10.38 1.19
N ARG A 220 -14.49 9.89 2.42
CA ARG A 220 -13.62 10.49 3.43
C ARG A 220 -12.16 10.43 2.98
N GLY A 221 -11.63 9.22 2.79
CA GLY A 221 -10.26 9.03 2.33
C GLY A 221 -10.08 9.48 0.87
N GLY A 222 -11.05 9.16 0.02
CA GLY A 222 -11.03 9.48 -1.40
C GLY A 222 -10.92 10.97 -1.68
N SER A 223 -11.52 11.84 -0.86
CA SER A 223 -11.42 13.30 -1.00
C SER A 223 -10.16 13.89 -0.34
N LYS A 224 -9.65 13.24 0.71
CA LYS A 224 -8.53 13.69 1.52
C LYS A 224 -7.18 13.47 0.84
N TYR A 225 -6.92 12.27 0.35
CA TYR A 225 -5.59 11.90 -0.14
C TYR A 225 -5.37 12.36 -1.58
N MET A 226 -4.09 12.57 -1.93
CA MET A 226 -3.71 13.01 -3.27
C MET A 226 -4.12 11.96 -4.32
N PRO A 227 -4.49 12.39 -5.53
CA PRO A 227 -4.88 11.47 -6.59
C PRO A 227 -3.83 10.40 -6.88
N GLU A 228 -2.55 10.76 -6.94
CA GLU A 228 -1.46 9.83 -7.29
C GLU A 228 -1.36 8.66 -6.32
N PHE A 229 -1.52 8.92 -5.01
CA PHE A 229 -1.55 7.88 -3.99
C PHE A 229 -2.73 6.95 -4.21
N LEU A 230 -3.93 7.51 -4.42
CA LEU A 230 -5.15 6.73 -4.65
C LEU A 230 -5.00 5.85 -5.89
N LEU A 231 -4.64 6.45 -7.05
CA LEU A 231 -4.43 5.74 -8.32
C LEU A 231 -3.41 4.60 -8.19
N SER A 232 -2.32 4.83 -7.45
CA SER A 232 -1.31 3.81 -7.16
C SER A 232 -1.86 2.66 -6.31
N MET A 233 -2.69 2.96 -5.29
CA MET A 233 -3.34 1.92 -4.48
C MET A 233 -4.28 1.05 -5.32
N ALA A 234 -5.08 1.63 -6.23
CA ALA A 234 -5.86 0.83 -7.17
C ALA A 234 -4.96 -0.10 -8.01
N TRP A 235 -3.89 0.44 -8.59
CA TRP A 235 -2.93 -0.34 -9.38
C TRP A 235 -2.34 -1.52 -8.58
N LEU A 236 -1.87 -1.26 -7.36
CA LEU A 236 -1.22 -2.24 -6.49
C LEU A 236 -2.15 -3.36 -6.03
N TYR A 237 -3.32 -3.03 -5.49
CA TYR A 237 -4.25 -4.04 -4.95
C TYR A 237 -4.87 -4.87 -6.08
N ILE A 238 -5.16 -4.26 -7.23
CA ILE A 238 -5.68 -4.99 -8.40
C ILE A 238 -4.60 -5.92 -8.99
N ASN A 239 -3.34 -5.49 -9.07
CA ASN A 239 -2.23 -6.38 -9.44
C ASN A 239 -2.11 -7.57 -8.50
N ALA A 240 -2.21 -7.33 -7.19
CA ALA A 240 -2.14 -8.37 -6.19
C ALA A 240 -3.29 -9.39 -6.33
N LEU A 241 -4.51 -8.90 -6.56
CA LEU A 241 -5.68 -9.75 -6.82
C LEU A 241 -5.48 -10.59 -8.08
N ILE A 242 -5.12 -9.99 -9.21
CA ILE A 242 -4.93 -10.70 -10.47
C ILE A 242 -3.81 -11.75 -10.33
N ARG A 243 -2.72 -11.41 -9.64
CA ARG A 243 -1.64 -12.37 -9.36
C ARG A 243 -2.13 -13.56 -8.54
N GLN A 244 -2.94 -13.35 -7.50
CA GLN A 244 -3.49 -14.46 -6.71
C GLN A 244 -4.54 -15.25 -7.49
N ALA A 245 -5.38 -14.58 -8.28
CA ALA A 245 -6.35 -15.23 -9.17
C ALA A 245 -5.64 -16.19 -10.14
N ARG A 246 -4.49 -15.78 -10.71
CA ARG A 246 -3.66 -16.63 -11.57
C ARG A 246 -3.05 -17.85 -10.90
N GLN A 247 -2.94 -17.85 -9.57
CA GLN A 247 -2.52 -19.05 -8.81
C GLN A 247 -3.66 -20.05 -8.63
N VAL A 248 -4.90 -19.61 -8.84
CA VAL A 248 -6.11 -20.42 -8.74
C VAL A 248 -6.54 -20.90 -10.12
N ASP A 249 -6.47 -20.01 -11.11
CA ASP A 249 -6.79 -20.27 -12.51
C ASP A 249 -5.59 -19.87 -13.39
N ALA A 250 -4.86 -20.88 -13.89
CA ALA A 250 -3.65 -20.69 -14.68
C ALA A 250 -3.93 -20.20 -16.11
N ASP A 251 -5.17 -20.27 -16.58
CA ASP A 251 -5.57 -19.84 -17.94
C ASP A 251 -5.75 -18.32 -18.04
N LEU A 252 -5.80 -17.62 -16.89
CA LEU A 252 -5.86 -16.17 -16.83
C LEU A 252 -4.60 -15.52 -17.45
N PRO A 253 -4.76 -14.49 -18.31
CA PRO A 253 -3.66 -13.84 -19.00
C PRO A 253 -2.70 -13.13 -18.03
N ARG A 254 -1.44 -13.00 -18.47
CA ARG A 254 -0.42 -12.25 -17.72
C ARG A 254 -0.52 -10.76 -18.04
N LEU A 255 -0.48 -9.90 -17.02
CA LEU A 255 -0.46 -8.43 -17.20
C LEU A 255 0.84 -7.90 -17.82
N SER A 256 1.92 -8.69 -17.79
CA SER A 256 3.25 -8.34 -18.28
C SER A 256 4.06 -9.61 -18.53
N ARG A 257 5.01 -9.56 -19.48
CA ARG A 257 5.99 -10.63 -19.73
C ARG A 257 7.04 -10.78 -18.62
N TYR A 258 7.11 -9.83 -17.70
CA TYR A 258 8.06 -9.84 -16.58
C TYR A 258 7.59 -10.70 -15.39
N PHE A 259 6.51 -11.48 -15.54
CA PHE A 259 6.02 -12.46 -14.56
C PHE A 259 5.59 -13.74 -15.26
#